data_AF-A0A1C6FTE6-F1
#
_entry.id   AF-A0A1C6FTE6-F1
#
_cell.length_a   1.000
_cell.length_b   1.000
_cell.length_c   1.000
_cell.angle_alpha   90.00
_cell.angle_beta   90.00
_cell.angle_gamma   90.00
#
_symmetry.space_group_name_H-M   'P 1'
#
loop_
_entity.id
_entity.type
_entity.pdbx_description
1 polymer ?
#
loop_
_entity_poly.entity_id
_entity_poly.type
_entity_poly.pdbx_seq_one_letter_code
_entity_poly.pdbx_strand_id
1 'polypeptide(L)'
;MLISVVRDNSVKELRVYVDGELRNTTDVSGFGSGTLDSWLCFGSDYHSTPLLLDGKIAEVRMWDDVRTGEEIAEYAGKTVTGEEEGLAHAWDFRDVEEPVYRNRVFPDLVQGGVDVQAVGYAEDPETIYAVNFDLGIAGEDNEPVPPQETKVGGLVKEPEPPKLEGFVFTGWYKDASCTQKWDFASDKVAGNTTLYAGWKYDYQPASFPEDMTGVSFCGPEDQLAMEDRLSKVPLSFEATVKLPEALDGRGGVIIGSWMDAGYYDYDLGYVSLEVYENGAPRLYWHQERRNQPNGGVQSVVFSGVDLRQGEWIHLAVTFDPEKDTVSCYINGVLVSTVEDCEF
;
A
#
# COMPACT_ATOMS: atom_id res chain seq x y z
N MET A 1 -10.00 2.59 -46.74
CA MET A 1 -11.46 2.51 -46.88
C MET A 1 -12.04 3.25 -45.69
N LEU A 2 -12.80 4.30 -45.94
CA LEU A 2 -13.54 5.03 -44.92
C LEU A 2 -14.91 4.36 -44.75
N ILE A 3 -15.17 3.84 -43.56
CA ILE A 3 -16.49 3.34 -43.17
C ILE A 3 -17.15 4.44 -42.33
N SER A 4 -18.37 4.82 -42.68
CA SER A 4 -19.12 5.81 -41.91
C SER A 4 -20.50 5.28 -41.56
N VAL A 5 -20.91 5.52 -40.33
CA VAL A 5 -22.24 5.20 -39.83
C VAL A 5 -22.91 6.51 -39.42
N VAL A 6 -24.00 6.86 -40.09
CA VAL A 6 -24.74 8.10 -39.86
C VAL A 6 -26.08 7.75 -39.24
N ARG A 7 -26.37 8.33 -38.07
CA ARG A 7 -27.67 8.21 -37.42
C ARG A 7 -28.47 9.49 -37.61
N ASP A 8 -29.63 9.37 -38.22
CA ASP A 8 -30.57 10.47 -38.41
C ASP A 8 -31.81 10.27 -37.52
N ASN A 9 -31.83 10.98 -36.40
CA ASN A 9 -32.90 10.88 -35.42
C ASN A 9 -34.23 11.50 -35.88
N SER A 10 -34.20 12.36 -36.90
CA SER A 10 -35.40 13.03 -37.41
C SER A 10 -36.27 12.07 -38.21
N VAL A 11 -35.63 11.19 -38.97
CA VAL A 11 -36.30 10.16 -39.79
C VAL A 11 -36.17 8.74 -39.23
N LYS A 12 -35.47 8.57 -38.10
CA LYS A 12 -35.24 7.27 -37.44
C LYS A 12 -34.50 6.26 -38.31
N GLU A 13 -33.47 6.71 -39.00
CA GLU A 13 -32.64 5.88 -39.86
C GLU A 13 -31.18 5.80 -39.40
N LEU A 14 -30.55 4.66 -39.64
CA LEU A 14 -29.10 4.48 -39.61
C LEU A 14 -28.63 4.11 -41.01
N ARG A 15 -27.65 4.86 -41.52
CA ARG A 15 -27.10 4.70 -42.86
C ARG A 15 -25.63 4.32 -42.77
N VAL A 16 -25.22 3.34 -43.56
CA VAL A 16 -23.83 2.88 -43.65
C VAL A 16 -23.28 3.29 -45.01
N TYR A 17 -22.15 3.98 -45.00
CA TYR A 17 -21.43 4.41 -46.19
C TYR A 17 -20.05 3.76 -46.24
N VAL A 18 -19.58 3.49 -47.45
CA VAL A 18 -18.19 3.08 -47.72
C VAL A 18 -17.64 4.05 -48.75
N ASP A 19 -16.61 4.79 -48.37
CA ASP A 19 -15.98 5.85 -49.18
C ASP A 19 -17.01 6.86 -49.72
N GLY A 20 -18.04 7.15 -48.92
CA GLY A 20 -19.15 8.08 -49.25
C GLY A 20 -20.30 7.49 -50.07
N GLU A 21 -20.16 6.26 -50.58
CA GLU A 21 -21.26 5.55 -51.25
C GLU A 21 -22.19 4.87 -50.24
N LEU A 22 -23.49 5.13 -50.32
CA LEU A 22 -24.49 4.48 -49.46
C LEU A 22 -24.51 2.97 -49.74
N ARG A 23 -24.31 2.16 -48.69
CA ARG A 23 -24.36 0.70 -48.77
C ARG A 23 -25.63 0.11 -48.16
N ASN A 24 -26.15 0.72 -47.09
CA ASN A 24 -27.32 0.21 -46.41
C ASN A 24 -28.06 1.31 -45.64
N THR A 25 -29.38 1.14 -45.50
CA THR A 25 -30.25 1.95 -44.62
C THR A 25 -31.04 1.01 -43.73
N THR A 26 -31.10 1.30 -42.43
CA THR A 26 -31.81 0.50 -41.43
C THR A 26 -32.76 1.39 -40.63
N ASP A 27 -34.00 0.95 -40.43
CA ASP A 27 -34.94 1.59 -39.51
C ASP A 27 -34.47 1.36 -38.07
N VAL A 28 -34.37 2.45 -37.31
CA VAL A 28 -33.97 2.46 -35.90
C VAL A 28 -35.03 3.14 -35.03
N SER A 29 -36.30 3.07 -35.45
CA SER A 29 -37.43 3.65 -34.71
C SER A 29 -37.56 3.10 -33.28
N GLY A 30 -37.09 1.88 -33.04
CA GLY A 30 -37.04 1.23 -31.73
C GLY A 30 -35.83 1.58 -30.86
N PHE A 31 -34.88 2.41 -31.31
CA PHE A 31 -33.71 2.77 -30.50
C PHE A 31 -34.12 3.70 -29.36
N GLY A 32 -33.69 3.38 -28.14
CA GLY A 32 -33.86 4.25 -26.98
C GLY A 32 -33.08 5.56 -27.08
N SER A 33 -33.46 6.53 -26.27
CA SER A 33 -32.64 7.71 -25.96
C SER A 33 -31.73 7.38 -24.78
N GLY A 34 -30.46 7.80 -24.84
CA GLY A 34 -29.51 7.63 -23.75
C GLY A 34 -28.37 8.64 -23.84
N THR A 35 -27.64 8.80 -22.75
CA THR A 35 -26.39 9.55 -22.68
C THR A 35 -25.21 8.59 -22.77
N LEU A 36 -24.09 9.05 -23.30
CA LEU A 36 -22.82 8.33 -23.21
C LEU A 36 -22.29 8.51 -21.78
N ASP A 37 -22.59 7.55 -20.89
CA ASP A 37 -22.21 7.58 -19.47
C ASP A 37 -21.03 6.64 -19.13
N SER A 38 -20.47 5.98 -20.15
CA SER A 38 -19.46 4.95 -20.03
C SER A 38 -18.29 5.23 -20.98
N TRP A 39 -17.16 4.56 -20.76
CA TRP A 39 -15.98 4.71 -21.59
C TRP A 39 -16.24 4.33 -23.05
N LEU A 40 -15.71 5.15 -23.95
CA LEU A 40 -15.56 4.80 -25.36
C LEU A 40 -14.27 3.99 -25.52
N CYS A 41 -14.33 2.89 -26.28
CA CYS A 41 -13.19 2.05 -26.55
C CYS A 41 -13.02 1.83 -28.06
N PHE A 42 -11.77 1.65 -28.49
CA PHE A 42 -11.40 1.34 -29.86
C PHE A 42 -10.64 0.02 -29.92
N GLY A 43 -10.91 -0.79 -30.94
CA GLY A 43 -10.22 -2.07 -31.17
C GLY A 43 -10.64 -3.23 -30.26
N SER A 44 -11.45 -2.97 -29.23
CA SER A 44 -12.08 -3.96 -28.34
C SER A 44 -13.37 -3.38 -27.78
N ASP A 45 -14.21 -4.23 -27.20
CA ASP A 45 -15.33 -3.86 -26.34
C ASP A 45 -15.06 -4.22 -24.87
N TYR A 46 -15.92 -3.76 -23.96
CA TYR A 46 -15.84 -4.01 -22.52
C TYR A 46 -16.75 -5.17 -22.10
N HIS A 47 -16.52 -6.35 -22.67
CA HIS A 47 -17.23 -7.58 -22.31
C HIS A 47 -16.32 -8.57 -21.59
N SER A 48 -16.90 -9.52 -20.85
CA SER A 48 -16.16 -10.61 -20.19
C SER A 48 -15.38 -11.48 -21.18
N THR A 49 -15.81 -11.50 -22.44
CA THR A 49 -15.10 -12.14 -23.56
C THR A 49 -15.04 -11.11 -24.69
N PRO A 50 -14.02 -10.24 -24.70
CA PRO A 50 -14.00 -9.11 -25.60
C PRO A 50 -13.84 -9.53 -27.06
N LEU A 51 -14.55 -8.83 -27.95
CA LEU A 51 -14.37 -8.95 -29.39
C LEU A 51 -13.25 -8.03 -29.84
N LEU A 52 -12.14 -8.64 -30.25
CA LEU A 52 -10.95 -7.91 -30.67
C LEU A 52 -11.02 -7.60 -32.17
N LEU A 53 -10.65 -6.37 -32.53
CA LEU A 53 -10.35 -6.03 -33.90
C LEU A 53 -9.04 -6.72 -34.31
N ASP A 54 -9.12 -7.66 -35.24
CA ASP A 54 -7.96 -8.20 -35.95
C ASP A 54 -7.68 -7.31 -37.19
N GLY A 55 -7.03 -6.17 -36.95
CA GLY A 55 -6.77 -5.17 -37.98
C GLY A 55 -6.21 -3.87 -37.43
N LYS A 56 -6.09 -2.88 -38.32
CA LYS A 56 -5.65 -1.51 -37.97
C LYS A 56 -6.75 -0.53 -38.31
N ILE A 57 -6.92 0.46 -37.43
CA ILE A 57 -7.73 1.65 -37.68
C ILE A 57 -6.81 2.86 -37.71
N ALA A 58 -7.21 3.85 -38.49
CA ALA A 58 -6.63 5.18 -38.50
C ALA A 58 -7.75 6.19 -38.75
N GLU A 59 -7.53 7.45 -38.37
CA GLU A 59 -8.43 8.58 -38.60
C GLU A 59 -9.83 8.34 -38.04
N VAL A 60 -9.95 8.14 -36.73
CA VAL A 60 -11.24 8.01 -36.07
C VAL A 60 -11.84 9.41 -35.88
N ARG A 61 -13.05 9.62 -36.38
CA ARG A 61 -13.74 10.92 -36.39
C ARG A 61 -15.16 10.76 -35.89
N MET A 62 -15.62 11.72 -35.09
CA MET A 62 -17.01 11.81 -34.64
C MET A 62 -17.54 13.20 -34.94
N TRP A 63 -18.72 13.26 -35.54
CA TRP A 63 -19.38 14.48 -35.96
C TRP A 63 -20.70 14.66 -35.20
N ASP A 64 -21.10 15.91 -34.94
CA ASP A 64 -22.35 16.24 -34.25
C ASP A 64 -23.55 16.45 -35.20
N ASP A 65 -23.31 16.39 -36.51
CA ASP A 65 -24.29 16.56 -37.57
C ASP A 65 -24.62 15.27 -38.35
N VAL A 66 -25.72 15.33 -39.12
CA VAL A 66 -26.15 14.22 -39.99
C VAL A 66 -25.44 14.34 -41.34
N ARG A 67 -24.24 13.74 -41.42
CA ARG A 67 -23.39 13.76 -42.62
C ARG A 67 -24.05 13.12 -43.84
N THR A 68 -23.88 13.74 -45.01
CA THR A 68 -24.29 13.22 -46.32
C THR A 68 -23.20 12.36 -46.97
N GLY A 69 -23.58 11.58 -47.98
CA GLY A 69 -22.61 10.78 -48.74
C GLY A 69 -21.55 11.61 -49.47
N GLU A 70 -21.92 12.79 -49.99
CA GLU A 70 -21.01 13.72 -50.67
C GLU A 70 -19.96 14.28 -49.71
N GLU A 71 -20.40 14.71 -48.53
CA GLU A 71 -19.54 15.15 -47.44
C GLU A 71 -18.58 14.05 -46.96
N ILE A 72 -19.07 12.83 -46.80
CA ILE A 72 -18.21 11.69 -46.43
C ILE A 72 -17.19 11.40 -47.54
N ALA A 73 -17.61 11.41 -48.81
CA ALA A 73 -16.74 11.18 -49.95
C ALA A 73 -15.63 12.24 -50.06
N GLU A 74 -15.96 13.51 -49.78
CA GLU A 74 -14.99 14.61 -49.77
C GLU A 74 -13.83 14.33 -48.80
N TYR A 75 -14.12 13.74 -47.64
CA TYR A 75 -13.16 13.45 -46.60
C TYR A 75 -12.58 12.02 -46.64
N ALA A 76 -12.97 11.18 -47.61
CA ALA A 76 -12.53 9.79 -47.72
C ALA A 76 -11.01 9.62 -47.92
N GLY A 77 -10.34 10.64 -48.47
CA GLY A 77 -8.89 10.68 -48.64
C GLY A 77 -8.21 11.91 -48.03
N LYS A 78 -8.93 12.72 -47.26
CA LYS A 78 -8.40 13.93 -46.61
C LYS A 78 -8.21 13.68 -45.13
N THR A 79 -7.21 14.31 -44.56
CA THR A 79 -7.00 14.41 -43.11
C THR A 79 -7.82 15.55 -42.54
N VAL A 80 -8.32 15.38 -41.32
CA VAL A 80 -8.98 16.45 -40.57
C VAL A 80 -7.98 17.18 -39.68
N THR A 81 -8.19 18.47 -39.45
CA THR A 81 -7.34 19.30 -38.58
C THR A 81 -7.89 19.44 -37.17
N GLY A 82 -9.17 19.14 -36.95
CA GLY A 82 -9.87 19.42 -35.68
C GLY A 82 -10.65 20.74 -35.68
N GLU A 83 -10.58 21.50 -36.78
CA GLU A 83 -11.25 22.81 -36.93
C GLU A 83 -12.46 22.75 -37.88
N GLU A 84 -12.77 21.57 -38.42
CA GLU A 84 -13.88 21.38 -39.33
C GLU A 84 -15.23 21.65 -38.64
N GLU A 85 -16.12 22.38 -39.32
CA GLU A 85 -17.47 22.64 -38.85
C GLU A 85 -18.23 21.33 -38.63
N GLY A 86 -18.73 21.11 -37.41
CA GLY A 86 -19.47 19.92 -37.01
C GLY A 86 -18.60 18.74 -36.53
N LEU A 87 -17.27 18.86 -36.54
CA LEU A 87 -16.39 17.83 -36.00
C LEU A 87 -16.36 17.93 -34.47
N ALA A 88 -16.83 16.87 -33.80
CA ALA A 88 -16.90 16.81 -32.34
C ALA A 88 -15.61 16.24 -31.72
N HIS A 89 -15.05 15.19 -32.33
CA HIS A 89 -13.81 14.53 -31.89
C HIS A 89 -13.04 13.96 -33.07
N ALA A 90 -11.71 13.99 -33.02
CA ALA A 90 -10.87 13.30 -33.99
C ALA A 90 -9.54 12.81 -33.40
N TRP A 91 -9.20 11.56 -33.70
CA TRP A 91 -7.91 10.95 -33.34
C TRP A 91 -7.24 10.36 -34.59
N ASP A 92 -6.00 10.78 -34.84
CA ASP A 92 -5.26 10.53 -36.08
C ASP A 92 -4.87 9.04 -36.26
N PHE A 93 -4.12 8.47 -35.31
CA PHE A 93 -3.56 7.11 -35.36
C PHE A 93 -2.81 6.68 -36.65
N ARG A 94 -2.51 7.55 -37.62
CA ARG A 94 -1.86 7.14 -38.89
C ARG A 94 -0.38 6.80 -38.72
N ASP A 95 0.32 7.59 -37.91
CA ASP A 95 1.77 7.51 -37.73
C ASP A 95 2.14 7.06 -36.30
N VAL A 96 1.45 6.04 -35.80
CA VAL A 96 1.71 5.46 -34.47
C VAL A 96 2.94 4.55 -34.53
N GLU A 97 4.01 4.96 -33.85
CA GLU A 97 5.15 4.09 -33.58
C GLU A 97 4.72 2.86 -32.77
N GLU A 98 5.13 1.67 -33.21
CA GLU A 98 4.84 0.39 -32.57
C GLU A 98 6.06 -0.13 -31.79
N PRO A 99 5.85 -0.87 -30.68
CA PRO A 99 4.55 -1.19 -30.10
C PRO A 99 3.91 -0.01 -29.35
N VAL A 100 2.58 0.07 -29.33
CA VAL A 100 1.88 0.95 -28.39
C VAL A 100 2.06 0.41 -26.96
N TYR A 101 2.46 1.29 -26.05
CA TYR A 101 2.56 0.98 -24.62
C TYR A 101 1.40 1.57 -23.84
N ARG A 102 1.14 0.99 -22.67
CA ARG A 102 0.16 1.45 -21.69
C ARG A 102 0.40 2.92 -21.36
N ASN A 103 -0.68 3.63 -21.08
CA ASN A 103 -0.69 5.04 -20.71
C ASN A 103 -0.28 6.01 -21.82
N ARG A 104 0.11 5.55 -23.02
CA ARG A 104 0.29 6.43 -24.18
C ARG A 104 -1.01 7.20 -24.45
N VAL A 105 -0.90 8.52 -24.51
CA VAL A 105 -2.02 9.42 -24.79
C VAL A 105 -2.01 9.76 -26.27
N PHE A 106 -3.18 9.67 -26.90
CA PHE A 106 -3.44 10.14 -28.25
C PHE A 106 -4.36 11.36 -28.16
N PRO A 107 -3.84 12.56 -28.44
CA PRO A 107 -4.61 13.79 -28.33
C PRO A 107 -5.82 13.80 -29.25
N ASP A 108 -6.90 14.38 -28.76
CA ASP A 108 -7.99 14.82 -29.64
C ASP A 108 -7.54 16.05 -30.44
N LEU A 109 -7.78 16.05 -31.74
CA LEU A 109 -7.45 17.18 -32.61
C LEU A 109 -8.40 18.37 -32.37
N VAL A 110 -9.62 18.13 -31.86
CA VAL A 110 -10.59 19.18 -31.57
C VAL A 110 -10.21 19.90 -30.27
N GLN A 111 -10.17 21.23 -30.30
CA GLN A 111 -9.81 22.03 -29.13
C GLN A 111 -10.80 21.80 -27.97
N GLY A 112 -10.27 21.35 -26.83
CA GLY A 112 -11.09 21.01 -25.66
C GLY A 112 -11.79 19.66 -25.76
N GLY A 113 -11.43 18.85 -26.77
CA GLY A 113 -11.83 17.47 -26.93
C GLY A 113 -11.26 16.55 -25.85
N VAL A 114 -11.47 15.25 -26.01
CA VAL A 114 -11.14 14.24 -25.01
C VAL A 114 -10.06 13.32 -25.55
N ASP A 115 -8.87 13.37 -24.98
CA ASP A 115 -7.79 12.47 -25.37
C ASP A 115 -8.15 11.02 -25.07
N VAL A 116 -7.62 10.10 -25.89
CA VAL A 116 -7.71 8.67 -25.59
C VAL A 116 -6.40 8.14 -25.07
N GLN A 117 -6.47 7.25 -24.10
CA GLN A 117 -5.31 6.61 -23.49
C GLN A 117 -5.26 5.13 -23.87
N ALA A 118 -4.07 4.65 -24.18
CA ALA A 118 -3.80 3.23 -24.39
C ALA A 118 -3.98 2.45 -23.08
N VAL A 119 -5.06 1.68 -22.99
CA VAL A 119 -5.39 0.81 -21.85
C VAL A 119 -5.24 -0.66 -22.26
N GLY A 120 -4.76 -1.50 -21.35
CA GLY A 120 -4.58 -2.94 -21.60
C GLY A 120 -3.30 -3.33 -22.35
N TYR A 121 -2.59 -2.36 -22.93
CA TYR A 121 -1.27 -2.58 -23.53
C TYR A 121 -0.21 -2.96 -22.49
N ALA A 122 0.91 -3.50 -22.98
CA ALA A 122 2.11 -3.76 -22.18
C ALA A 122 2.70 -2.44 -21.68
N GLU A 123 3.38 -2.49 -20.54
CA GLU A 123 4.08 -1.35 -20.00
C GLU A 123 5.30 -0.99 -20.84
N ASP A 124 5.59 0.31 -20.97
CA ASP A 124 6.78 0.77 -21.69
C ASP A 124 8.04 0.34 -20.92
N PRO A 125 8.94 -0.47 -21.52
CA PRO A 125 10.19 -0.89 -20.87
C PRO A 125 11.10 0.29 -20.51
N GLU A 126 10.87 1.47 -21.07
CA GLU A 126 11.59 2.71 -20.75
C GLU A 126 10.95 3.49 -19.58
N THR A 127 9.80 3.04 -19.06
CA THR A 127 9.16 3.65 -17.87
C THR A 127 10.12 3.59 -16.69
N ILE A 128 10.36 4.74 -16.06
CA ILE A 128 11.24 4.85 -14.89
C ILE A 128 10.39 4.90 -13.63
N TYR A 129 10.78 4.11 -12.64
CA TYR A 129 10.16 4.05 -11.33
C TYR A 129 11.11 4.49 -10.23
N ALA A 130 10.57 5.20 -9.24
CA ALA A 130 11.30 5.61 -8.04
C ALA A 130 11.36 4.47 -7.03
N VAL A 131 12.51 4.35 -6.37
CA VAL A 131 12.76 3.43 -5.27
C VAL A 131 13.21 4.23 -4.06
N ASN A 132 12.32 4.30 -3.08
CA ASN A 132 12.55 4.99 -1.82
C ASN A 132 13.05 4.01 -0.75
N PHE A 133 13.81 4.53 0.20
CA PHE A 133 14.40 3.78 1.29
C PHE A 133 13.87 4.36 2.61
N ASP A 134 13.01 3.61 3.27
CA ASP A 134 12.39 3.98 4.54
C ASP A 134 13.18 3.36 5.69
N LEU A 135 13.64 4.19 6.62
CA LEU A 135 14.46 3.74 7.74
C LEU A 135 13.62 3.30 8.95
N GLY A 136 12.31 3.56 8.97
CA GLY A 136 11.34 3.09 9.97
C GLY A 136 11.51 3.65 11.40
N ILE A 137 12.68 4.20 11.74
CA ILE A 137 12.99 4.80 13.03
C ILE A 137 13.55 6.20 12.78
N ALA A 138 12.81 7.22 13.23
CA ALA A 138 13.32 8.57 13.31
C ALA A 138 14.34 8.65 14.46
N GLY A 139 15.60 8.92 14.15
CA GLY A 139 16.65 9.24 15.10
C GLY A 139 17.41 10.47 14.64
N GLU A 140 17.90 11.29 15.56
CA GLU A 140 18.61 12.54 15.23
C GLU A 140 19.87 12.29 14.37
N ASP A 141 20.43 11.07 14.42
CA ASP A 141 21.64 10.66 13.68
C ASP A 141 21.37 9.82 12.42
N ASN A 142 20.09 9.63 12.03
CA ASN A 142 19.75 8.76 10.91
C ASN A 142 19.79 9.53 9.59
N GLU A 143 20.92 9.48 8.89
CA GLU A 143 21.08 10.10 7.57
C GLU A 143 20.18 9.40 6.54
N PRO A 144 19.33 10.15 5.80
CA PRO A 144 18.41 9.57 4.84
C PRO A 144 19.18 8.91 3.70
N VAL A 145 18.74 7.72 3.29
CA VAL A 145 19.28 7.05 2.12
C VAL A 145 18.66 7.68 0.86
N PRO A 146 19.47 8.24 -0.07
CA PRO A 146 18.94 8.88 -1.25
C PRO A 146 18.10 7.91 -2.10
N PRO A 147 16.97 8.35 -2.65
CA PRO A 147 16.17 7.51 -3.53
C PRO A 147 16.96 7.16 -4.80
N GLN A 148 16.60 6.02 -5.38
CA GLN A 148 17.13 5.58 -6.67
C GLN A 148 16.02 5.52 -7.70
N GLU A 149 16.41 5.45 -8.97
CA GLU A 149 15.50 5.28 -10.10
C GLU A 149 15.99 4.14 -10.97
N THR A 150 15.06 3.35 -11.49
CA THR A 150 15.37 2.29 -12.44
C THR A 150 14.20 2.07 -13.38
N LYS A 151 14.46 1.49 -14.55
CA LYS A 151 13.42 1.14 -15.51
C LYS A 151 12.52 0.03 -14.95
N VAL A 152 11.30 -0.06 -15.45
CA VAL A 152 10.43 -1.21 -15.17
C VAL A 152 11.16 -2.53 -15.47
N GLY A 153 11.02 -3.49 -14.56
CA GLY A 153 11.73 -4.76 -14.60
C GLY A 153 13.24 -4.67 -14.28
N GLY A 154 13.76 -3.48 -13.98
CA GLY A 154 15.15 -3.23 -13.62
C GLY A 154 15.48 -3.65 -12.18
N LEU A 155 16.77 -3.84 -11.94
CA LEU A 155 17.32 -4.03 -10.59
C LEU A 155 17.67 -2.68 -9.95
N VAL A 156 17.78 -2.67 -8.63
CA VAL A 156 18.24 -1.54 -7.82
C VAL A 156 19.61 -1.89 -7.27
N LYS A 157 20.49 -0.90 -7.11
CA LYS A 157 21.78 -1.13 -6.45
C LYS A 157 21.57 -1.10 -4.94
N GLU A 158 22.08 -2.09 -4.22
CA GLU A 158 22.08 -2.06 -2.75
C GLU A 158 22.85 -0.82 -2.27
N PRO A 159 22.22 0.06 -1.45
CA PRO A 159 22.90 1.21 -0.87
C PRO A 159 23.90 0.76 0.21
N GLU A 160 24.80 1.66 0.61
CA GLU A 160 25.61 1.42 1.81
C GLU A 160 24.69 1.19 3.02
N PRO A 161 24.99 0.22 3.90
CA PRO A 161 24.18 -0.04 5.08
C PRO A 161 24.00 1.25 5.90
N PRO A 162 22.75 1.68 6.15
CA PRO A 162 22.51 2.83 7.02
C PRO A 162 23.02 2.51 8.43
N LYS A 163 23.36 3.57 9.17
CA LYS A 163 23.85 3.44 10.54
C LYS A 163 22.85 4.06 11.49
N LEU A 164 22.54 3.32 12.55
CA LEU A 164 21.69 3.78 13.63
C LEU A 164 22.37 3.40 14.95
N GLU A 165 22.63 4.38 15.80
CA GLU A 165 23.35 4.14 17.06
C GLU A 165 22.57 3.16 17.96
N GLY A 166 23.26 2.12 18.44
CA GLY A 166 22.63 1.07 19.25
C GLY A 166 21.83 0.05 18.45
N PHE A 167 21.90 0.04 17.11
CA PHE A 167 21.24 -0.97 16.27
C PHE A 167 22.17 -1.56 15.21
N VAL A 168 21.94 -2.82 14.92
CA VAL A 168 22.52 -3.54 13.79
C VAL A 168 21.52 -3.56 12.65
N PHE A 169 21.92 -3.05 11.48
CA PHE A 169 21.15 -3.16 10.24
C PHE A 169 21.06 -4.62 9.79
N THR A 170 19.84 -5.13 9.54
CA THR A 170 19.59 -6.53 9.18
C THR A 170 19.27 -6.75 7.70
N GLY A 171 18.98 -5.67 6.97
CA GLY A 171 18.73 -5.66 5.52
C GLY A 171 17.57 -4.76 5.12
N TRP A 172 17.27 -4.77 3.82
CA TRP A 172 16.11 -4.10 3.24
C TRP A 172 14.98 -5.08 3.00
N TYR A 173 13.74 -4.64 3.21
CA TYR A 173 12.54 -5.47 3.17
C TYR A 173 11.46 -4.83 2.30
N LYS A 174 10.55 -5.66 1.77
CA LYS A 174 9.42 -5.27 0.91
C LYS A 174 8.25 -4.67 1.71
N ASP A 175 8.24 -4.92 3.01
CA ASP A 175 7.17 -4.54 3.92
C ASP A 175 7.74 -3.85 5.17
N ALA A 176 6.95 -2.93 5.73
CA ALA A 176 7.33 -2.19 6.95
C ALA A 176 7.56 -3.10 8.16
N SER A 177 6.86 -4.25 8.23
CA SER A 177 7.07 -5.26 9.28
C SER A 177 8.36 -6.08 9.12
N CYS A 178 9.15 -5.82 8.09
CA CYS A 178 10.44 -6.47 7.83
C CYS A 178 10.35 -8.01 7.77
N THR A 179 9.31 -8.54 7.12
CA THR A 179 9.07 -9.99 7.01
C THR A 179 9.54 -10.59 5.69
N GLN A 180 9.59 -9.79 4.62
CA GLN A 180 9.96 -10.21 3.27
C GLN A 180 11.21 -9.45 2.81
N LYS A 181 12.37 -10.09 2.91
CA LYS A 181 13.64 -9.48 2.51
C LYS A 181 13.65 -9.17 1.00
N TRP A 182 14.16 -8.01 0.63
CA TRP A 182 14.46 -7.66 -0.76
C TRP A 182 15.81 -8.28 -1.17
N ASP A 183 15.84 -8.97 -2.30
CA ASP A 183 17.06 -9.49 -2.92
C ASP A 183 17.48 -8.59 -4.08
N PHE A 184 18.48 -7.74 -3.86
CA PHE A 184 19.01 -6.83 -4.88
C PHE A 184 19.57 -7.53 -6.13
N ALA A 185 19.86 -8.83 -6.08
CA ALA A 185 20.36 -9.59 -7.22
C ALA A 185 19.23 -10.14 -8.11
N SER A 186 18.01 -10.31 -7.60
CA SER A 186 16.94 -11.00 -8.32
C SER A 186 15.58 -10.27 -8.35
N ASP A 187 15.27 -9.48 -7.33
CA ASP A 187 14.01 -8.73 -7.26
C ASP A 187 14.04 -7.53 -8.22
N LYS A 188 12.92 -7.35 -8.93
CA LYS A 188 12.77 -6.34 -9.98
C LYS A 188 11.73 -5.31 -9.60
N VAL A 189 11.98 -4.06 -9.99
CA VAL A 189 11.05 -2.95 -9.78
C VAL A 189 9.94 -3.00 -10.82
N ALA A 190 8.69 -3.15 -10.39
CA ALA A 190 7.52 -3.18 -11.27
C ALA A 190 6.64 -1.91 -11.16
N GLY A 191 7.04 -0.97 -10.31
CA GLY A 191 6.31 0.24 -9.96
C GLY A 191 7.10 1.06 -8.95
N ASN A 192 6.58 2.22 -8.56
CA ASN A 192 7.15 2.97 -7.43
C ASN A 192 7.23 2.06 -6.20
N THR A 193 8.42 1.92 -5.64
CA THR A 193 8.73 0.93 -4.60
C THR A 193 9.30 1.63 -3.38
N THR A 194 8.92 1.18 -2.19
CA THR A 194 9.58 1.58 -0.93
C THR A 194 10.20 0.34 -0.31
N LEU A 195 11.48 0.41 0.01
CA LEU A 195 12.21 -0.63 0.74
C LEU A 195 12.41 -0.19 2.19
N TYR A 196 12.12 -1.06 3.13
CA TYR A 196 12.12 -0.78 4.56
C TYR A 196 13.37 -1.35 5.23
N ALA A 197 14.09 -0.55 6.01
CA ALA A 197 15.25 -0.98 6.75
C ALA A 197 14.84 -1.83 7.96
N GLY A 198 15.41 -3.03 8.06
CA GLY A 198 15.31 -3.84 9.26
C GLY A 198 16.42 -3.52 10.26
N TRP A 199 16.05 -3.45 11.52
CA TRP A 199 16.96 -3.16 12.63
C TRP A 199 16.85 -4.22 13.72
N LYS A 200 17.99 -4.55 14.32
CA LYS A 200 18.08 -5.33 15.55
C LYS A 200 18.78 -4.48 16.60
N TYR A 201 18.17 -4.29 17.77
CA TYR A 201 18.83 -3.56 18.85
C TYR A 201 20.12 -4.28 19.29
N ASP A 202 21.21 -3.53 19.35
CA ASP A 202 22.50 -3.96 19.91
C ASP A 202 22.50 -3.59 21.39
N TYR A 203 22.33 -4.60 22.24
CA TYR A 203 22.15 -4.43 23.67
C TYR A 203 23.36 -3.76 24.31
N GLN A 204 23.26 -2.44 24.50
CA GLN A 204 24.28 -1.71 25.22
C GLN A 204 24.13 -2.00 26.72
N PRO A 205 25.25 -2.30 27.42
CA PRO A 205 25.21 -2.57 28.84
C PRO A 205 24.73 -1.32 29.58
N ALA A 206 23.68 -1.46 30.38
CA ALA A 206 23.26 -0.39 31.27
C ALA A 206 24.18 -0.30 32.50
N SER A 207 24.33 0.92 33.02
CA SER A 207 25.07 1.18 34.25
C SER A 207 24.18 0.95 35.48
N PHE A 208 23.86 -0.30 35.78
CA PHE A 208 23.24 -0.67 37.05
C PHE A 208 24.29 -0.96 38.12
N PRO A 209 23.97 -0.79 39.42
CA PRO A 209 24.82 -1.32 40.50
C PRO A 209 25.04 -2.83 40.32
N GLU A 210 26.28 -3.31 40.43
CA GLU A 210 26.63 -4.72 40.23
C GLU A 210 25.98 -5.67 41.25
N ASP A 211 25.48 -5.15 42.37
CA ASP A 211 24.91 -5.91 43.50
C ASP A 211 23.37 -5.88 43.57
N MET A 212 22.69 -5.53 42.46
CA MET A 212 21.24 -5.60 42.41
C MET A 212 20.73 -7.01 42.72
N THR A 213 19.88 -7.10 43.75
CA THR A 213 19.14 -8.30 44.11
C THR A 213 17.68 -8.13 43.71
N GLY A 214 17.08 -9.18 43.15
CA GLY A 214 15.70 -9.20 42.69
C GLY A 214 14.93 -10.37 43.28
N VAL A 215 13.62 -10.39 43.03
CA VAL A 215 12.76 -11.53 43.38
C VAL A 215 12.78 -12.54 42.24
N SER A 216 12.94 -13.82 42.58
CA SER A 216 12.86 -14.91 41.65
C SER A 216 11.54 -15.65 41.83
N PHE A 217 10.88 -15.99 40.72
CA PHE A 217 9.59 -16.68 40.67
C PHE A 217 9.78 -18.10 40.12
N CYS A 218 10.57 -18.93 40.82
CA CYS A 218 10.94 -20.28 40.33
C CYS A 218 9.91 -21.36 40.71
N GLY A 219 9.06 -21.09 41.69
CA GLY A 219 7.99 -21.97 42.12
C GLY A 219 6.74 -21.86 41.22
N PRO A 220 5.96 -22.93 41.09
CA PRO A 220 4.78 -22.96 40.21
C PRO A 220 3.65 -22.02 40.65
N GLU A 221 3.69 -21.51 41.88
CA GLU A 221 2.69 -20.62 42.49
C GLU A 221 3.30 -19.28 42.93
N ASP A 222 4.58 -19.02 42.62
CA ASP A 222 5.27 -17.81 43.08
C ASP A 222 4.67 -16.58 42.40
N GLN A 223 4.06 -15.68 43.18
CA GLN A 223 3.47 -14.44 42.71
C GLN A 223 3.57 -13.35 43.78
N LEU A 224 3.63 -12.08 43.36
CA LEU A 224 3.41 -10.92 44.23
C LEU A 224 2.11 -10.25 43.80
N ALA A 225 1.14 -10.19 44.70
CA ALA A 225 -0.20 -9.69 44.41
C ALA A 225 -0.50 -8.40 45.17
N MET A 226 -1.28 -7.53 44.54
CA MET A 226 -1.91 -6.38 45.19
C MET A 226 -3.20 -6.81 45.90
N GLU A 227 -3.49 -6.23 47.07
CA GLU A 227 -4.76 -6.42 47.79
C GLU A 227 -5.85 -5.42 47.35
N ASP A 228 -5.46 -4.32 46.71
CA ASP A 228 -6.37 -3.32 46.16
C ASP A 228 -6.16 -3.17 44.65
N ARG A 229 -7.25 -2.89 43.92
CA ARG A 229 -7.21 -2.61 42.47
C ARG A 229 -6.57 -1.25 42.20
N LEU A 230 -5.81 -1.15 41.10
CA LEU A 230 -5.41 0.15 40.56
C LEU A 230 -6.66 0.96 40.19
N SER A 231 -6.70 2.23 40.60
CA SER A 231 -7.84 3.11 40.31
C SER A 231 -7.92 3.54 38.83
N LYS A 232 -6.86 3.31 38.05
CA LYS A 232 -6.73 3.61 36.62
C LYS A 232 -5.77 2.64 35.96
N VAL A 233 -5.97 2.41 34.66
CA VAL A 233 -5.02 1.66 33.84
C VAL A 233 -3.76 2.50 33.59
N PRO A 234 -2.54 1.98 33.83
CA PRO A 234 -1.30 2.68 33.52
C PRO A 234 -1.12 2.87 32.01
N LEU A 235 -0.57 4.01 31.61
CA LEU A 235 -0.12 4.25 30.23
C LEU A 235 1.32 3.81 30.01
N SER A 236 2.07 3.50 31.06
CA SER A 236 3.44 3.04 30.97
C SER A 236 3.73 1.93 31.97
N PHE A 237 4.56 1.00 31.56
CA PHE A 237 5.02 -0.13 32.34
C PHE A 237 6.53 -0.17 32.26
N GLU A 238 7.20 -0.23 33.41
CA GLU A 238 8.66 -0.27 33.47
C GLU A 238 9.12 -1.28 34.52
N ALA A 239 10.23 -1.95 34.21
CA ALA A 239 10.87 -2.89 35.14
C ALA A 239 12.35 -3.02 34.79
N THR A 240 13.18 -3.20 35.81
CA THR A 240 14.54 -3.72 35.60
C THR A 240 14.49 -5.23 35.74
N VAL A 241 14.76 -5.95 34.66
CA VAL A 241 14.61 -7.41 34.55
C VAL A 241 15.94 -8.06 34.20
N LYS A 242 16.19 -9.26 34.72
CA LYS A 242 17.34 -10.10 34.35
C LYS A 242 16.81 -11.48 33.98
N LEU A 243 16.71 -11.73 32.69
CA LEU A 243 16.28 -13.02 32.15
C LEU A 243 17.51 -13.86 31.76
N PRO A 244 17.47 -15.18 31.96
CA PRO A 244 18.54 -16.06 31.46
C PRO A 244 18.59 -16.01 29.94
N GLU A 245 19.77 -16.25 29.36
CA GLU A 245 19.98 -16.29 27.90
C GLU A 245 19.12 -17.35 27.20
N ALA A 246 18.78 -18.42 27.93
CA ALA A 246 17.88 -19.48 27.47
C ALA A 246 16.68 -19.59 28.41
N LEU A 247 15.48 -19.50 27.84
CA LEU A 247 14.22 -19.72 28.55
C LEU A 247 13.70 -21.13 28.25
N ASP A 248 13.13 -21.79 29.26
CA ASP A 248 12.33 -23.01 29.11
C ASP A 248 10.86 -22.61 28.96
N GLY A 249 10.49 -22.14 27.76
CA GLY A 249 9.17 -21.57 27.46
C GLY A 249 9.11 -20.04 27.53
N ARG A 250 7.93 -19.47 27.76
CA ARG A 250 7.75 -18.01 27.87
C ARG A 250 8.49 -17.45 29.08
N GLY A 251 9.03 -16.23 28.95
CA GLY A 251 9.69 -15.53 30.06
C GLY A 251 8.74 -15.08 31.17
N GLY A 252 7.44 -15.22 30.95
CA GLY A 252 6.39 -14.98 31.94
C GLY A 252 5.81 -13.57 31.87
N VAL A 253 5.12 -13.18 32.94
CA VAL A 253 4.49 -11.86 33.09
C VAL A 253 5.41 -11.00 33.96
N ILE A 254 5.84 -9.86 33.44
CA ILE A 254 6.63 -8.87 34.19
C ILE A 254 5.70 -8.06 35.10
N ILE A 255 4.61 -7.53 34.54
CA ILE A 255 3.55 -6.84 35.26
C ILE A 255 2.22 -7.29 34.64
N GLY A 256 1.27 -7.72 35.48
CA GLY A 256 -0.05 -8.18 35.05
C GLY A 256 -1.18 -7.62 35.92
N SER A 257 -2.42 -7.87 35.50
CA SER A 257 -3.62 -7.45 36.22
C SER A 257 -3.90 -8.29 37.48
N TRP A 258 -4.94 -7.88 38.21
CA TRP A 258 -5.44 -8.45 39.47
C TRP A 258 -5.51 -10.00 39.50
N MET A 259 -5.06 -10.58 40.62
CA MET A 259 -5.12 -12.03 40.91
C MET A 259 -6.58 -12.49 41.00
N ASP A 260 -6.95 -13.57 40.28
CA ASP A 260 -8.32 -14.11 40.17
C ASP A 260 -9.32 -13.29 39.34
N ALA A 261 -8.86 -12.31 38.56
CA ALA A 261 -9.68 -11.75 37.51
C ALA A 261 -9.94 -12.84 36.45
N GLY A 262 -11.04 -13.58 36.59
CA GLY A 262 -11.44 -14.60 35.62
C GLY A 262 -11.79 -13.96 34.28
N TYR A 263 -11.82 -14.71 33.18
CA TYR A 263 -12.08 -14.27 31.79
C TYR A 263 -13.34 -13.35 31.59
N TYR A 264 -14.14 -13.15 32.64
CA TYR A 264 -15.39 -12.38 32.69
C TYR A 264 -15.44 -11.21 33.70
N ASP A 265 -14.33 -10.86 34.39
CA ASP A 265 -14.29 -9.65 35.25
C ASP A 265 -13.83 -8.45 34.41
N TYR A 266 -14.79 -7.75 33.79
CA TYR A 266 -14.57 -6.76 32.72
C TYR A 266 -14.34 -5.34 33.22
N ASP A 267 -14.46 -5.08 34.53
CA ASP A 267 -14.61 -3.72 35.05
C ASP A 267 -13.32 -2.88 35.02
N LEU A 268 -12.15 -3.47 34.77
CA LEU A 268 -10.86 -2.74 34.74
C LEU A 268 -9.93 -3.03 33.54
N GLY A 269 -10.31 -3.93 32.63
CA GLY A 269 -9.42 -4.36 31.54
C GLY A 269 -8.20 -5.16 32.02
N TYR A 270 -7.77 -6.13 31.23
CA TYR A 270 -6.56 -6.91 31.51
C TYR A 270 -5.42 -6.29 30.71
N VAL A 271 -4.40 -5.78 31.40
CA VAL A 271 -3.16 -5.34 30.76
C VAL A 271 -2.02 -6.17 31.34
N SER A 272 -1.20 -6.73 30.46
CA SER A 272 -0.04 -7.54 30.84
C SER A 272 1.15 -7.17 29.98
N LEU A 273 2.26 -6.86 30.64
CA LEU A 273 3.58 -6.83 30.01
C LEU A 273 4.20 -8.22 30.17
N GLU A 274 4.23 -8.97 29.08
CA GLU A 274 4.69 -10.35 29.01
C GLU A 274 6.01 -10.46 28.25
N VAL A 275 6.69 -11.59 28.41
CA VAL A 275 7.86 -11.96 27.61
C VAL A 275 7.63 -13.30 26.93
N TYR A 276 7.73 -13.33 25.59
CA TYR A 276 7.67 -14.55 24.81
C TYR A 276 8.90 -15.44 24.99
N GLU A 277 8.82 -16.68 24.49
CA GLU A 277 9.92 -17.65 24.55
C GLU A 277 11.19 -17.17 23.82
N ASN A 278 11.01 -16.34 22.78
CA ASN A 278 12.09 -15.70 22.04
C ASN A 278 12.62 -14.43 22.72
N GLY A 279 12.17 -14.12 23.94
CA GLY A 279 12.57 -12.93 24.68
C GLY A 279 11.86 -11.65 24.28
N ALA A 280 10.96 -11.68 23.29
CA ALA A 280 10.25 -10.50 22.85
C ALA A 280 9.26 -10.01 23.92
N PRO A 281 9.31 -8.73 24.33
CA PRO A 281 8.27 -8.16 25.16
C PRO A 281 6.97 -8.06 24.36
N ARG A 282 5.87 -8.19 25.10
CA ARG A 282 4.53 -8.08 24.57
C ARG A 282 3.68 -7.24 25.52
N LEU A 283 3.03 -6.22 24.99
CA LEU A 283 1.91 -5.59 25.66
C LEU A 283 0.62 -6.29 25.21
N TYR A 284 0.06 -7.09 26.11
CA TYR A 284 -1.23 -7.74 25.93
C TYR A 284 -2.31 -6.92 26.62
N TRP A 285 -3.38 -6.63 25.91
CA TRP A 285 -4.48 -5.84 26.42
C TRP A 285 -5.82 -6.44 26.00
N HIS A 286 -6.72 -6.57 26.96
CA HIS A 286 -8.06 -7.11 26.74
C HIS A 286 -9.07 -6.17 27.39
N GLN A 287 -9.84 -5.43 26.58
CA GLN A 287 -10.98 -4.67 27.06
C GLN A 287 -12.12 -4.61 26.03
N GLU A 288 -13.36 -4.75 26.50
CA GLU A 288 -14.48 -4.09 25.83
C GLU A 288 -14.30 -2.58 26.02
N ARG A 289 -14.15 -1.85 24.91
CA ARG A 289 -13.84 -0.41 24.90
C ARG A 289 -14.84 0.37 25.76
N ARG A 290 -14.39 1.49 26.37
CA ARG A 290 -15.31 2.54 26.81
C ARG A 290 -16.10 3.03 25.57
N ASN A 291 -17.35 2.60 25.45
CA ASN A 291 -18.31 2.86 24.35
C ASN A 291 -18.26 1.94 23.10
N GLN A 292 -17.66 0.74 23.14
CA GLN A 292 -17.93 -0.28 22.11
C GLN A 292 -18.14 -1.68 22.71
N PRO A 293 -19.39 -2.16 22.76
CA PRO A 293 -19.68 -3.56 23.03
C PRO A 293 -19.06 -4.45 21.92
N ASN A 294 -18.40 -5.56 22.29
CA ASN A 294 -17.64 -6.47 21.40
C ASN A 294 -16.19 -6.06 20.99
N GLY A 295 -15.50 -5.23 21.78
CA GLY A 295 -14.08 -4.94 21.55
C GLY A 295 -13.19 -6.20 21.59
N GLY A 296 -12.25 -6.32 20.65
CA GLY A 296 -11.33 -7.45 20.53
C GLY A 296 -10.12 -7.38 21.47
N VAL A 297 -9.26 -8.40 21.37
CA VAL A 297 -7.98 -8.49 22.07
C VAL A 297 -6.90 -7.75 21.29
N GLN A 298 -6.13 -6.88 21.95
CA GLN A 298 -4.96 -6.24 21.37
C GLN A 298 -3.68 -6.84 21.91
N SER A 299 -2.71 -7.05 21.02
CA SER A 299 -1.46 -7.71 21.34
C SER A 299 -0.33 -7.09 20.53
N VAL A 300 0.41 -6.18 21.16
CA VAL A 300 1.59 -5.57 20.56
C VAL A 300 2.80 -6.39 20.95
N VAL A 301 3.52 -6.91 19.95
CA VAL A 301 4.74 -7.72 20.13
C VAL A 301 5.92 -6.98 19.52
N PHE A 302 6.95 -6.74 20.31
CA PHE A 302 8.18 -6.10 19.84
C PHE A 302 9.16 -7.17 19.34
N SER A 303 8.89 -7.70 18.15
CA SER A 303 9.60 -8.87 17.58
C SER A 303 11.10 -8.67 17.34
N GLY A 304 11.57 -7.42 17.23
CA GLY A 304 12.98 -7.05 17.10
C GLY A 304 13.75 -6.93 18.42
N VAL A 305 13.10 -7.19 19.56
CA VAL A 305 13.65 -7.07 20.91
C VAL A 305 13.77 -8.47 21.53
N ASP A 306 14.89 -8.75 22.18
CA ASP A 306 15.17 -9.97 22.93
C ASP A 306 15.69 -9.65 24.34
N LEU A 307 14.86 -9.81 25.36
CA LEU A 307 15.21 -9.51 26.76
C LEU A 307 16.14 -10.56 27.41
N ARG A 308 16.48 -11.65 26.73
CA ARG A 308 17.28 -12.78 27.26
C ARG A 308 18.77 -12.48 27.20
N GLN A 309 19.22 -11.46 27.91
CA GLN A 309 20.62 -11.03 27.85
C GLN A 309 21.51 -11.60 28.95
N GLY A 310 20.95 -12.39 29.89
CA GLY A 310 21.71 -12.86 31.06
C GLY A 310 22.11 -11.75 32.04
N GLU A 311 21.76 -10.49 31.75
CA GLU A 311 22.10 -9.30 32.52
C GLU A 311 20.87 -8.45 32.83
N TRP A 312 21.03 -7.50 33.76
CA TRP A 312 19.97 -6.56 34.09
C TRP A 312 19.71 -5.60 32.93
N ILE A 313 18.44 -5.42 32.59
CA ILE A 313 17.94 -4.56 31.53
C ILE A 313 16.79 -3.73 32.10
N HIS A 314 16.80 -2.42 31.88
CA HIS A 314 15.62 -1.59 32.10
C HIS A 314 14.72 -1.64 30.87
N LEU A 315 13.57 -2.26 31.01
CA LEU A 315 12.51 -2.27 30.01
C LEU A 315 11.48 -1.21 30.38
N ALA A 316 11.09 -0.38 29.42
CA ALA A 316 9.89 0.44 29.54
C ALA A 316 9.03 0.30 28.28
N VAL A 317 7.72 0.21 28.47
CA VAL A 317 6.72 0.23 27.40
C VAL A 317 5.73 1.34 27.71
N THR A 318 5.51 2.25 26.75
CA THR A 318 4.59 3.38 26.89
C THR A 318 3.51 3.33 25.83
N PHE A 319 2.28 3.68 26.19
CA PHE A 319 1.15 3.85 25.30
C PHE A 319 0.71 5.32 25.27
N ASP A 320 0.72 5.91 24.07
CA ASP A 320 0.20 7.24 23.79
C ASP A 320 -1.22 7.11 23.22
N PRO A 321 -2.29 7.38 24.00
CA PRO A 321 -3.67 7.24 23.57
C PRO A 321 -4.14 8.39 22.66
N GLU A 322 -3.36 9.46 22.49
CA GLU A 322 -3.69 10.52 21.53
C GLU A 322 -3.24 10.15 20.11
N LYS A 323 -2.24 9.28 20.00
CA LYS A 323 -1.65 8.82 18.73
C LYS A 323 -1.86 7.34 18.44
N ASP A 324 -2.55 6.62 19.32
CA ASP A 324 -2.71 5.17 19.24
C ASP A 324 -1.36 4.46 19.01
N THR A 325 -0.33 4.85 19.79
CA THR A 325 1.05 4.41 19.56
C THR A 325 1.63 3.75 20.81
N VAL A 326 2.25 2.59 20.66
CA VAL A 326 3.04 1.96 21.73
C VAL A 326 4.52 1.98 21.39
N SER A 327 5.33 2.39 22.36
CA SER A 327 6.78 2.47 22.23
C SER A 327 7.47 1.59 23.27
N CYS A 328 8.48 0.85 22.84
CA CYS A 328 9.34 0.03 23.69
C CYS A 328 10.70 0.67 23.81
N TYR A 329 11.20 0.78 25.04
CA TYR A 329 12.49 1.33 25.38
C TYR A 329 13.33 0.29 26.12
N ILE A 330 14.60 0.21 25.78
CA ILE A 330 15.59 -0.61 26.47
C ILE A 330 16.72 0.29 26.96
N ASN A 331 16.98 0.26 28.27
CA ASN A 331 18.01 1.06 28.91
C ASN A 331 17.89 2.58 28.59
N GLY A 332 16.66 3.05 28.35
CA GLY A 332 16.34 4.44 28.00
C GLY A 332 16.38 4.75 26.50
N VAL A 333 16.79 3.81 25.64
CA VAL A 333 16.80 3.95 24.17
C VAL A 333 15.49 3.46 23.59
N LEU A 334 14.83 4.25 22.73
CA LEU A 334 13.66 3.83 21.99
C LEU A 334 14.06 2.74 20.98
N VAL A 335 13.53 1.51 21.13
CA VAL A 335 13.92 0.36 20.30
C VAL A 335 12.87 -0.08 19.29
N SER A 336 11.61 0.25 19.52
CA SER A 336 10.53 -0.11 18.61
C SER A 336 9.30 0.73 18.91
N THR A 337 8.58 1.10 17.85
CA THR A 337 7.29 1.76 17.91
C THR A 337 6.31 0.96 17.09
N VAL A 338 5.09 0.80 17.62
CA VAL A 338 3.96 0.21 16.91
C VAL A 338 2.84 1.24 16.93
N GLU A 339 2.42 1.68 15.75
CA GLU A 339 1.36 2.66 15.54
C GLU A 339 0.00 1.95 15.32
N ASP A 340 -1.06 2.73 15.14
CA ASP A 340 -2.43 2.25 14.89
C ASP A 340 -2.94 1.22 15.92
N CYS A 341 -2.50 1.37 17.17
CA CYS A 341 -2.86 0.51 18.27
C CYS A 341 -4.21 0.92 18.87
N GLU A 342 -5.28 0.18 18.57
CA GLU A 342 -6.62 0.51 19.07
C GLU A 342 -6.89 -0.08 20.47
N PHE A 343 -6.20 0.40 21.51
CA PHE A 343 -6.35 -0.05 22.91
C PHE A 343 -7.60 0.47 23.64
#